data_AF-A0A2P8AP81-F1
#
_entry.id   AF-A0A2P8AP81-F1
#
_cell.length_a   1.000
_cell.length_b   1.000
_cell.length_c   1.000
_cell.angle_alpha   90.00
_cell.angle_beta   90.00
_cell.angle_gamma   90.00
#
_symmetry.space_group_name_H-M   'P 1'
#
loop_
_entity.id
_entity.type
_entity.pdbx_description
1 polymer ?
#
loop_
_entity_poly.entity_id
_entity_poly.type
_entity_poly.pdbx_seq_one_letter_code
_entity_poly.pdbx_strand_id
1 'polypeptide(L)'
;MLDDPDSFHEANTAQLLGYAALTGVADGWLPASWLGTGAELLAAAGRRVDHHGRVTGVSGAPDFARPGTSPEAQAFHLLGHAALGRARAAVSPAG
;
A
#
# COMPACT_ATOMS: atom_id res chain seq x y z
N MET A 1 13.07 -5.56 8.35
CA MET A 1 12.51 -6.91 8.55
C MET A 1 11.17 -6.72 9.24
N LEU A 2 10.11 -7.43 8.84
CA LEU A 2 8.76 -7.11 9.32
C LEU A 2 8.56 -7.37 10.82
N ASP A 3 9.32 -8.32 11.36
CA ASP A 3 9.34 -8.76 12.75
C ASP A 3 10.44 -8.08 13.59
N ASP A 4 11.22 -7.19 12.99
CA ASP A 4 12.28 -6.44 13.65
C ASP A 4 11.83 -4.98 13.88
N PRO A 5 11.54 -4.59 15.13
CA PRO A 5 11.07 -3.25 15.44
C PRO A 5 12.14 -2.17 15.24
N ASP A 6 13.43 -2.54 15.18
CA ASP A 6 14.54 -1.62 14.96
C ASP A 6 14.79 -1.36 13.47
N SER A 7 14.12 -2.12 12.59
CA SER A 7 14.22 -1.91 11.16
C SER A 7 13.38 -0.71 10.70
N PHE A 8 13.83 -0.05 9.64
CA PHE A 8 13.16 1.16 9.17
C PHE A 8 11.75 0.87 8.63
N HIS A 9 10.85 1.84 8.83
CA HIS A 9 9.49 1.76 8.30
C HIS A 9 9.48 1.98 6.78
N GLU A 10 9.27 0.90 6.03
CA GLU A 10 9.32 0.89 4.57
C GLU A 10 7.92 1.13 3.98
N ALA A 11 7.77 2.20 3.21
CA ALA A 11 6.44 2.62 2.73
C ALA A 11 5.86 1.65 1.69
N ASN A 12 6.68 1.05 0.82
CA ASN A 12 6.21 0.11 -0.21
C ASN A 12 5.58 -1.14 0.39
N THR A 13 6.03 -1.57 1.55
CA THR A 13 5.52 -2.74 2.27
C THR A 13 4.09 -2.48 2.72
N ALA A 14 3.81 -1.28 3.25
CA ALA A 14 2.44 -0.88 3.52
C ALA A 14 1.60 -0.79 2.23
N GLN A 15 2.16 -0.34 1.12
CA GLN A 15 1.46 -0.27 -0.17
C GLN A 15 1.12 -1.66 -0.73
N LEU A 16 2.07 -2.60 -0.69
CA LEU A 16 1.92 -3.99 -1.09
C LEU A 16 0.83 -4.70 -0.27
N LEU A 17 0.92 -4.60 1.06
CA LEU A 17 -0.05 -5.22 1.98
C LEU A 17 -1.43 -4.56 1.84
N GLY A 18 -1.48 -3.24 1.71
CA GLY A 18 -2.71 -2.49 1.46
C GLY A 18 -3.37 -2.90 0.14
N TYR A 19 -2.59 -2.96 -0.95
CA TYR A 19 -3.05 -3.42 -2.25
C TYR A 19 -3.59 -4.86 -2.21
N ALA A 20 -2.87 -5.79 -1.56
CA ALA A 20 -3.28 -7.17 -1.42
C ALA A 20 -4.59 -7.31 -0.63
N ALA A 21 -4.70 -6.61 0.52
CA ALA A 21 -5.90 -6.61 1.34
C ALA A 21 -7.12 -6.07 0.57
N LEU A 22 -6.96 -4.94 -0.12
CA LEU A 22 -8.04 -4.31 -0.88
C LEU A 22 -8.45 -5.13 -2.11
N THR A 23 -7.47 -5.72 -2.80
CA THR A 23 -7.76 -6.66 -3.90
C THR A 23 -8.50 -7.88 -3.38
N GLY A 24 -8.12 -8.42 -2.22
CA GLY A 24 -8.81 -9.55 -1.63
C GLY A 24 -10.23 -9.27 -1.17
N VAL A 25 -10.50 -8.06 -0.68
CA VAL A 25 -11.86 -7.61 -0.41
C VAL A 25 -12.65 -7.47 -1.71
N ALA A 26 -12.08 -6.84 -2.74
CA ALA A 26 -12.75 -6.64 -4.01
C ALA A 26 -13.07 -7.95 -4.74
N ASP A 27 -12.18 -8.94 -4.65
CA ASP A 27 -12.30 -10.22 -5.34
C ASP A 27 -12.96 -11.31 -4.46
N GLY A 28 -13.32 -10.99 -3.21
CA GLY A 28 -14.12 -11.84 -2.33
C GLY A 28 -13.38 -12.98 -1.62
N TRP A 29 -12.04 -13.00 -1.63
CA TRP A 29 -11.25 -14.01 -0.90
C TRP A 29 -10.73 -13.51 0.46
N LEU A 30 -10.89 -12.22 0.79
CA LEU A 30 -10.79 -11.70 2.15
C LEU A 30 -12.14 -11.14 2.63
N PRO A 31 -12.46 -11.26 3.94
CA PRO A 31 -13.63 -10.62 4.52
C PRO A 31 -13.62 -9.10 4.33
N ALA A 32 -14.80 -8.50 4.16
CA ALA A 32 -14.97 -7.04 4.00
C ALA A 32 -14.37 -6.21 5.15
N SER A 33 -14.18 -6.80 6.34
CA SER A 33 -13.50 -6.15 7.47
C SER A 33 -12.05 -5.72 7.16
N TRP A 34 -11.40 -6.35 6.19
CA TRP A 34 -10.05 -5.98 5.74
C TRP A 34 -9.99 -4.67 4.94
N LEU A 35 -11.14 -4.11 4.52
CA LEU A 35 -11.19 -2.81 3.85
C LEU A 35 -10.55 -1.72 4.72
N GLY A 36 -10.83 -1.73 6.03
CA GLY A 36 -10.27 -0.76 6.98
C GLY A 36 -8.75 -0.85 7.04
N THR A 37 -8.22 -2.05 7.31
CA THR A 37 -6.78 -2.32 7.37
C THR A 37 -6.07 -1.92 6.07
N GLY A 38 -6.61 -2.30 4.91
CA GLY A 38 -6.03 -1.95 3.62
C GLY A 38 -6.01 -0.44 3.36
N ALA A 39 -7.09 0.26 3.71
CA ALA A 39 -7.17 1.71 3.57
C ALA A 39 -6.20 2.45 4.53
N GLU A 40 -6.05 1.98 5.77
CA GLU A 40 -5.11 2.54 6.74
C GLU A 40 -3.66 2.40 6.30
N LEU A 41 -3.28 1.23 5.76
CA LEU A 41 -1.95 0.99 5.20
C LEU A 41 -1.65 1.95 4.03
N LEU A 42 -2.60 2.14 3.11
CA LEU A 42 -2.42 3.10 2.02
C LEU A 42 -2.37 4.54 2.52
N ALA A 43 -3.18 4.91 3.51
CA ALA A 43 -3.11 6.24 4.11
C ALA A 43 -1.77 6.47 4.81
N ALA A 44 -1.20 5.45 5.45
CA ALA A 44 0.12 5.51 6.07
C ALA A 44 1.23 5.72 5.04
N ALA A 45 1.21 4.94 3.96
CA ALA A 45 2.14 5.13 2.84
C ALA A 45 1.95 6.48 2.14
N GLY A 46 0.71 6.96 2.00
CA GLY A 46 0.39 8.24 1.37
C GLY A 46 1.02 9.45 2.06
N ARG A 47 1.25 9.37 3.39
CA ARG A 47 2.00 10.40 4.15
C ARG A 47 3.49 10.47 3.78
N ARG A 48 3.98 9.54 2.97
CA ARG A 48 5.36 9.46 2.50
C ARG A 48 5.52 9.95 1.06
N VAL A 49 4.47 10.50 0.45
CA VAL A 49 4.57 11.20 -0.83
C VAL A 49 5.06 12.62 -0.58
N ASP A 50 6.18 12.99 -1.20
CA ASP A 50 6.75 14.33 -1.08
C ASP A 50 6.03 15.37 -1.97
N HIS A 51 6.45 16.63 -1.88
CA HIS A 51 5.86 17.72 -2.65
C HIS A 51 6.05 17.62 -4.18
N HIS A 52 6.94 16.74 -4.64
CA HIS A 52 7.13 16.41 -6.05
C HIS A 52 6.29 15.20 -6.49
N GLY A 53 5.47 14.64 -5.60
CA GLY A 53 4.69 13.44 -5.87
C GLY A 53 5.51 12.15 -5.79
N ARG A 54 6.70 12.16 -5.17
CA ARG A 54 7.52 10.95 -5.05
C ARG A 54 7.24 10.22 -3.75
N VAL A 55 7.01 8.90 -3.84
CA VAL A 55 7.02 8.02 -2.66
C VAL A 55 8.43 7.96 -2.08
N THR A 56 8.56 8.25 -0.79
CA THR A 56 9.82 8.29 -0.02
C THR A 56 9.80 7.28 1.14
N GLY A 57 10.95 7.05 1.78
CA GLY A 57 11.06 6.04 2.84
C GLY A 57 10.89 4.62 2.30
N VAL A 58 11.47 4.36 1.13
CA VAL A 58 11.36 3.08 0.41
C VAL A 58 12.71 2.52 0.05
N SER A 59 12.82 1.21 0.01
CA SER A 59 14.03 0.53 -0.46
C SER A 59 14.24 0.80 -1.95
N GLY A 60 15.41 1.31 -2.33
CA GLY A 60 15.75 1.62 -3.72
C GLY A 60 16.58 0.54 -4.41
N ALA A 61 16.45 0.45 -5.73
CA ALA A 61 17.35 -0.37 -6.56
C ALA A 61 18.81 0.14 -6.48
N PRO A 62 19.81 -0.71 -6.72
CA PRO A 62 19.70 -2.12 -7.14
C PRO A 62 19.64 -3.13 -6.00
N ASP A 63 20.01 -2.73 -4.77
CA ASP A 63 20.21 -3.63 -3.64
C ASP A 63 18.98 -3.76 -2.72
N PHE A 64 18.04 -2.81 -2.80
CA PHE A 64 16.82 -2.76 -1.98
C PHE A 64 17.10 -2.82 -0.46
N ALA A 65 18.31 -2.47 -0.06
CA ALA A 65 18.77 -2.61 1.33
C ALA A 65 18.70 -1.29 2.12
N ARG A 66 18.40 -0.17 1.44
CA ARG A 66 18.44 1.18 2.03
C ARG A 66 17.47 2.15 1.34
N PRO A 67 17.11 3.26 2.03
CA PRO A 67 16.25 4.29 1.46
C PRO A 67 16.77 4.81 0.11
N GLY A 68 15.88 4.88 -0.87
CA GLY A 68 16.19 5.34 -2.23
C GLY A 68 14.94 5.62 -3.06
N THR A 69 15.11 5.63 -4.38
CA THR A 69 13.99 5.71 -5.32
C THR A 69 13.58 4.30 -5.76
N SER A 70 12.29 4.03 -5.71
CA SER A 70 11.71 2.75 -6.13
C SER A 70 10.60 2.97 -7.16
N PRO A 71 10.79 2.55 -8.42
CA PRO A 71 9.71 2.50 -9.40
C PRO A 71 8.55 1.60 -8.95
N GLU A 72 8.87 0.54 -8.20
CA GLU A 72 7.88 -0.36 -7.61
C GLU A 72 6.99 0.37 -6.61
N ALA A 73 7.58 1.18 -5.71
CA ALA A 73 6.81 1.98 -4.75
C ALA A 73 5.86 2.98 -5.44
N GLN A 74 6.29 3.56 -6.56
CA GLN A 74 5.43 4.43 -7.37
C GLN A 74 4.27 3.66 -7.99
N ALA A 75 4.55 2.47 -8.54
CA ALA A 75 3.52 1.62 -9.12
C ALA A 75 2.49 1.19 -8.06
N PHE A 76 2.94 0.75 -6.89
CA PHE A 76 2.04 0.33 -5.81
C PHE A 76 1.25 1.49 -5.20
N HIS A 77 1.73 2.74 -5.30
CA HIS A 77 0.91 3.90 -4.94
C HIS A 77 -0.35 3.99 -5.82
N LEU A 78 -0.16 3.86 -7.13
CA LEU A 78 -1.26 3.90 -8.10
C LEU A 78 -2.16 2.67 -7.99
N LEU A 79 -1.57 1.47 -7.94
CA LEU A 79 -2.31 0.20 -7.83
C LEU A 79 -3.13 0.14 -6.54
N GLY A 80 -2.54 0.56 -5.41
CA GLY A 80 -3.23 0.60 -4.12
C GLY A 80 -4.47 1.49 -4.17
N HIS A 81 -4.35 2.73 -4.67
CA HIS A 81 -5.50 3.63 -4.77
C HIS A 81 -6.57 3.14 -5.75
N ALA A 82 -6.19 2.49 -6.85
CA ALA A 82 -7.13 1.84 -7.75
C ALA A 82 -7.87 0.66 -7.05
N ALA A 83 -7.16 -0.17 -6.30
CA ALA A 83 -7.73 -1.26 -5.52
C ALA A 83 -8.67 -0.76 -4.42
N LEU A 84 -8.37 0.39 -3.78
CA LEU A 84 -9.27 1.01 -2.79
C LEU A 84 -10.63 1.39 -3.41
N GLY A 85 -10.62 1.93 -4.63
CA GLY A 85 -11.85 2.22 -5.38
C GLY A 85 -12.68 0.96 -5.64
N ARG A 86 -12.03 -0.12 -6.12
CA ARG A 86 -12.68 -1.42 -6.35
C ARG A 86 -13.27 -2.01 -5.06
N ALA A 87 -12.49 -2.03 -3.98
CA ALA A 87 -12.91 -2.60 -2.70
C ALA A 87 -14.10 -1.86 -2.09
N ARG A 88 -14.11 -0.52 -2.17
CA ARG A 88 -15.26 0.29 -1.73
C ARG A 88 -16.53 -0.01 -2.53
N ALA A 89 -16.41 -0.13 -3.86
CA ALA A 89 -17.53 -0.48 -4.71
C ALA A 89 -18.06 -1.90 -4.42
N ALA A 90 -17.18 -2.84 -4.09
CA ALA A 90 -17.57 -4.21 -3.73
C ALA A 90 -18.28 -4.30 -2.36
N VAL A 91 -17.88 -3.48 -1.38
CA VAL A 91 -18.48 -3.46 -0.03
C VAL A 91 -19.75 -2.60 0.04
N SER A 92 -19.87 -1.61 -0.84
CA SER A 92 -21.09 -0.81 -1.02
C SER A 92 -21.75 -1.16 -2.36
N PRO A 93 -22.19 -2.42 -2.58
CA PRO A 93 -22.96 -2.69 -3.77
C PRO A 93 -24.17 -1.77 -3.72
N ALA A 94 -24.35 -0.95 -4.77
CA ALA A 94 -25.55 -0.14 -4.92
C ALA A 94 -26.77 -1.04 -4.67
N GLY A 95 -27.63 -0.60 -3.75
CA GLY A 95 -28.83 -1.35 -3.33
C GLY A 95 -29.78 -1.66 -4.47
#